data_AF-A0A7D5KES5-F1
#
_entry.id   AF-A0A7D5KES5-F1
#
_cell.length_a   1.000
_cell.length_b   1.000
_cell.length_c   1.000
_cell.angle_alpha   90.00
_cell.angle_beta   90.00
_cell.angle_gamma   90.00
#
_symmetry.space_group_name_H-M   'P 1'
#
loop_
_entity.id
_entity.type
_entity.pdbx_description
1 polymer ?
#
loop_
_entity_poly.entity_id
_entity_poly.type
_entity_poly.pdbx_seq_one_letter_code
_entity_poly.pdbx_strand_id
1 'polypeptide(L)' 'MTETKWRRKTIEGLAEAVASEYIERDLLPGRIIDDVTGYLENDEPLEALEVILETRQGYTRREP' A
#
# COMPACT_ATOMS: atom_id res chain seq x y z
N MET A 1 26.27 5.57 8.95
CA MET A 1 25.09 4.73 8.63
C MET A 1 23.80 5.55 8.72
N THR A 2 23.63 6.56 7.88
CA THR A 2 22.53 7.53 8.03
C THR A 2 21.70 7.65 6.75
N GLU A 3 22.32 7.66 5.58
CA GLU A 3 21.63 7.92 4.31
C GLU A 3 20.53 6.90 3.96
N THR A 4 20.78 5.61 4.16
CA THR A 4 19.81 4.54 3.83
C THR A 4 18.54 4.59 4.68
N LYS A 5 18.65 5.03 5.95
CA LYS A 5 17.52 5.11 6.88
C LYS A 5 16.58 6.27 6.51
N TRP A 6 17.15 7.41 6.09
CA TRP A 6 16.37 8.55 5.60
C TRP A 6 15.64 8.22 4.30
N ARG A 7 16.32 7.58 3.33
CA ARG A 7 15.69 7.17 2.07
C ARG A 7 14.53 6.19 2.30
N ARG A 8 14.70 5.21 3.18
CA ARG A 8 13.63 4.25 3.52
C ARG A 8 12.40 4.97 4.10
N LYS A 9 12.60 5.86 5.07
CA LYS A 9 11.51 6.65 5.66
C LYS A 9 10.78 7.53 4.63
N THR A 10 11.49 8.03 3.62
CA THR A 10 10.88 8.78 2.51
C THR A 10 10.04 7.88 1.60
N ILE A 11 10.49 6.66 1.30
CA ILE A 11 9.75 5.72 0.46
C ILE A 11 8.50 5.22 1.19
N GLU A 12 8.62 4.86 2.46
CA GLU A 12 7.48 4.44 3.31
C GLU A 12 6.41 5.53 3.39
N GLY A 13 6.81 6.80 3.64
CA GLY A 13 5.86 7.91 3.68
C GLY A 13 5.20 8.22 2.34
N LEU A 14 5.90 8.02 1.21
CA LEU A 14 5.29 8.13 -0.12
C LEU A 14 4.29 7.00 -0.37
N ALA A 15 4.60 5.78 0.08
CA ALA A 15 3.71 4.64 -0.07
C ALA A 15 2.43 4.81 0.77
N GLU A 16 2.54 5.29 2.00
CA GLU A 16 1.42 5.63 2.87
C GLU A 16 0.51 6.71 2.24
N ALA A 17 1.11 7.78 1.70
CA ALA A 17 0.38 8.86 1.06
C ALA A 17 -0.39 8.38 -0.18
N VAL A 18 0.23 7.55 -1.02
CA VAL A 18 -0.42 6.96 -2.18
C VAL A 18 -1.54 6.02 -1.75
N ALA A 19 -1.31 5.14 -0.78
CA ALA A 19 -2.33 4.20 -0.32
C ALA A 19 -3.56 4.93 0.26
N SER A 20 -3.32 5.97 1.06
CA SER A 20 -4.39 6.82 1.62
C SER A 20 -5.20 7.50 0.51
N GLU A 21 -4.55 8.06 -0.51
CA GLU A 21 -5.24 8.69 -1.64
C GLU A 21 -6.15 7.69 -2.39
N TYR A 22 -5.72 6.45 -2.57
CA TYR A 22 -6.54 5.43 -3.23
C TYR A 22 -7.79 5.06 -2.43
N ILE A 23 -7.69 5.00 -1.10
CA ILE A 23 -8.82 4.78 -0.20
C ILE A 23 -9.77 5.98 -0.25
N GLU A 24 -9.27 7.19 -0.04
CA GLU A 24 -10.07 8.43 0.00
C GLU A 24 -10.83 8.69 -1.31
N ARG A 25 -10.24 8.30 -2.44
CA ARG A 25 -10.83 8.48 -3.77
C ARG A 25 -11.69 7.30 -4.23
N ASP A 26 -11.88 6.28 -3.38
CA ASP A 26 -12.66 5.07 -3.68
C ASP A 26 -12.20 4.37 -4.98
N LEU A 27 -10.89 4.27 -5.16
CA LEU A 27 -10.27 3.72 -6.39
C LEU A 27 -9.98 2.23 -6.32
N LEU A 28 -10.40 1.57 -5.23
CA LEU A 28 -10.11 0.18 -4.94
C LEU A 28 -11.42 -0.60 -4.71
N PRO A 29 -11.48 -1.89 -5.10
CA PRO A 29 -12.58 -2.76 -4.69
C PRO A 29 -12.67 -2.83 -3.16
N GLY A 30 -13.88 -2.95 -2.60
CA GLY A 30 -14.09 -2.96 -1.14
C GLY A 30 -13.19 -3.94 -0.37
N ARG A 31 -13.04 -5.19 -0.87
CA ARG A 31 -12.12 -6.18 -0.27
C ARG A 31 -10.67 -5.68 -0.21
N ILE A 32 -10.22 -4.97 -1.24
CA ILE A 32 -8.86 -4.44 -1.32
C ILE A 32 -8.69 -3.23 -0.38
N ILE A 33 -9.75 -2.42 -0.18
CA ILE A 33 -9.72 -1.34 0.81
C ILE A 33 -9.45 -1.90 2.20
N ASP A 34 -10.12 -2.99 2.59
CA ASP A 34 -9.92 -3.62 3.90
C ASP A 34 -8.47 -4.13 4.05
N ASP A 35 -7.94 -4.81 3.03
CA ASP A 35 -6.55 -5.31 3.03
C ASP A 35 -5.54 -4.15 3.14
N VAL A 36 -5.68 -3.10 2.33
CA VAL A 36 -4.78 -1.94 2.32
C VAL A 36 -4.86 -1.18 3.65
N THR A 37 -6.06 -0.99 4.20
CA THR A 37 -6.23 -0.33 5.51
C THR A 37 -5.55 -1.13 6.61
N GLY A 38 -5.69 -2.46 6.61
CA GLY A 38 -5.03 -3.34 7.56
C GLY A 38 -3.50 -3.21 7.52
N TYR A 39 -2.89 -3.11 6.35
CA TYR A 39 -1.45 -2.88 6.23
C TYR A 39 -1.02 -1.52 6.77
N LEU A 40 -1.79 -0.45 6.49
CA LEU A 40 -1.49 0.89 7.02
C LEU A 40 -1.59 0.95 8.55
N GLU A 41 -2.60 0.30 9.13
CA GLU A 41 -2.77 0.21 10.59
C GLU A 41 -1.60 -0.51 11.29
N ASN A 42 -0.90 -1.39 10.57
CA ASN A 42 0.26 -2.12 11.06
C ASN A 42 1.61 -1.44 10.76
N ASP A 43 1.62 -0.21 10.24
CA ASP A 43 2.84 0.52 9.81
C ASP A 43 3.59 -0.22 8.68
N GLU A 44 2.83 -0.88 7.79
CA GLU A 44 3.31 -1.66 6.62
C GLU A 44 2.92 -0.97 5.29
N PRO A 45 3.36 0.27 5.01
CA PRO A 45 2.89 1.04 3.85
C PRO A 45 3.40 0.49 2.51
N LEU A 46 4.49 -0.28 2.49
CA LEU A 46 5.02 -0.86 1.25
C LEU A 46 4.16 -2.05 0.79
N GLU A 47 3.71 -2.84 1.74
CA GLU A 47 2.80 -3.97 1.56
C GLU A 47 1.43 -3.45 1.09
N ALA A 48 0.94 -2.36 1.70
CA ALA A 48 -0.25 -1.65 1.24
C ALA A 48 -0.13 -1.21 -0.23
N LEU A 49 1.02 -0.61 -0.61
CA LEU A 49 1.28 -0.19 -1.99
C LEU A 49 1.40 -1.39 -2.95
N GLU A 50 2.01 -2.49 -2.53
CA GLU A 50 2.14 -3.71 -3.34
C GLU A 50 0.76 -4.27 -3.73
N VAL A 51 -0.17 -4.39 -2.77
CA VAL A 51 -1.54 -4.85 -3.01
C VAL A 51 -2.27 -3.95 -4.02
N ILE A 52 -2.09 -2.62 -3.92
CA ILE A 52 -2.68 -1.67 -4.88
C ILE A 52 -2.11 -1.92 -6.29
N LEU A 53 -0.80 -2.10 -6.42
CA LEU A 53 -0.16 -2.34 -7.70
C LEU A 53 -0.57 -3.67 -8.32
N GLU A 54 -0.68 -4.74 -7.52
CA GLU A 54 -1.19 -6.05 -7.95
C GLU A 54 -2.62 -5.95 -8.48
N THR A 55 -3.48 -5.24 -7.74
CA THR A 55 -4.88 -5.00 -8.09
C THR A 55 -4.99 -4.27 -9.43
N ARG A 56 -4.18 -3.25 -9.67
CA ARG A 56 -4.18 -2.49 -10.93
C ARG A 56 -3.63 -3.26 -12.12
N GLN A 57 -2.69 -4.17 -11.90
CA GLN A 57 -2.11 -5.00 -12.96
C GLN A 57 -2.99 -6.21 -13.33
N GLY A 58 -4.12 -6.41 -12.64
CA GLY A 58 -5.00 -7.55 -12.86
C GLY A 58 -4.45 -8.86 -12.29
N TYR A 59 -3.45 -8.80 -11.40
CA TYR A 59 -3.00 -9.96 -10.63
C TYR A 59 -3.95 -10.16 -9.46
N THR A 60 -5.07 -10.83 -9.70
CA THR A 60 -5.81 -11.44 -8.60
C THR A 60 -4.95 -12.59 -8.08
N ARG A 61 -4.40 -12.45 -6.87
CA ARG A 61 -3.75 -13.55 -6.15
C ARG A 61 -4.75 -14.70 -6.14
N ARG A 62 -4.47 -15.78 -6.89
CA ARG A 62 -5.34 -16.96 -6.89
C ARG A 62 -5.31 -17.49 -5.46
N GLU A 63 -6.46 -17.46 -4.80
CA GLU A 63 -6.65 -18.15 -3.52
C GLU A 63 -6.34 -19.63 -3.74
N PRO A 64 -5.57 -20.28 -2.84
CA PRO A 64 -5.29 -21.71 -2.90
C PRO A 64 -6.55 -22.57 -2.73
#